data_AF-A0AB36DU47-F1
#
_entry.id   AF-A0AB36DU47-F1
#
_cell.length_a   1.000
_cell.length_b   1.000
_cell.length_c   1.000
_cell.angle_alpha   90.00
_cell.angle_beta   90.00
_cell.angle_gamma   90.00
#
_symmetry.space_group_name_H-M   'P 1'
#
loop_
_entity.id
_entity.type
_entity.pdbx_description
1 polymer ?
#
loop_
_entity_poly.entity_id
_entity_poly.type
_entity_poly.pdbx_seq_one_letter_code
_entity_poly.pdbx_strand_id
1 'polypeptide(L)'
;MKKYMFIFLLNGCYYNFKTGCFYAPQSVYCGRKYKSDFDSYQKKGVTDEQKIIDMKSCLGKYDNNIDYRKYIFHDLYERYPNENIAHKFSMCMRNKGYIYDRLYR
;
A
#
# COMPACT_ATOMS: atom_id res chain seq x y z
N MET A 1 -33.01 -47.38 -3.05
CA MET A 1 -32.96 -46.18 -3.91
C MET A 1 -31.95 -45.20 -3.31
N LYS A 2 -30.74 -45.11 -3.89
CA LYS A 2 -29.69 -44.19 -3.41
C LYS A 2 -30.00 -42.78 -3.91
N LYS A 3 -30.33 -41.87 -2.99
CA LYS A 3 -30.49 -40.43 -3.28
C LYS A 3 -29.10 -39.82 -3.45
N TYR A 4 -28.69 -39.57 -4.69
CA TYR A 4 -27.54 -38.72 -4.97
C TYR A 4 -27.98 -37.27 -4.86
N MET A 5 -27.64 -36.63 -3.74
CA MET A 5 -27.82 -35.20 -3.54
C MET A 5 -26.73 -34.47 -4.35
N PHE A 6 -27.05 -34.09 -5.58
CA PHE A 6 -26.21 -33.21 -6.39
C PHE A 6 -26.31 -31.79 -5.81
N ILE A 7 -25.38 -31.44 -4.92
CA ILE A 7 -25.23 -30.07 -4.45
C ILE A 7 -24.49 -29.32 -5.55
N PHE A 8 -25.23 -28.60 -6.40
CA PHE A 8 -24.69 -27.49 -7.17
C PHE A 8 -24.26 -26.41 -6.17
N LEU A 9 -23.05 -26.54 -5.62
CA LEU A 9 -22.37 -25.43 -4.97
C LEU A 9 -22.26 -24.35 -6.05
N LEU A 10 -23.02 -23.28 -5.85
CA LEU A 10 -22.95 -22.06 -6.64
C LEU A 10 -21.48 -21.62 -6.71
N ASN A 11 -20.84 -21.95 -7.83
CA ASN A 11 -19.45 -21.65 -8.16
C ASN A 11 -19.29 -20.16 -8.47
N GLY A 12 -19.64 -19.31 -7.52
CA GLY A 12 -19.42 -17.88 -7.63
C GLY A 12 -18.05 -17.56 -7.08
N CYS A 13 -17.01 -17.70 -7.90
CA CYS A 13 -15.79 -16.97 -7.58
C CYS A 13 -16.14 -15.49 -7.55
N TYR A 14 -15.81 -14.78 -6.48
CA TYR A 14 -16.09 -13.34 -6.39
C TYR A 14 -14.87 -12.57 -5.95
N TYR A 15 -14.69 -11.40 -6.56
CA TYR A 15 -13.64 -10.47 -6.19
C TYR A 15 -14.21 -9.41 -5.25
N ASN A 16 -13.60 -9.27 -4.09
CA ASN A 16 -13.96 -8.23 -3.14
C ASN A 16 -13.03 -7.03 -3.33
N PHE A 17 -13.55 -5.96 -3.93
CA PHE A 17 -12.78 -4.72 -4.16
C PHE A 17 -12.30 -4.04 -2.86
N LYS A 18 -12.99 -4.24 -1.72
CA LYS A 18 -12.55 -3.69 -0.43
C LYS A 18 -11.40 -4.47 0.18
N THR A 19 -11.37 -5.80 -0.01
CA THR A 19 -10.29 -6.65 0.53
C THR A 19 -9.21 -6.99 -0.50
N GLY A 20 -9.41 -6.69 -1.78
CA GLY A 20 -8.48 -7.06 -2.86
C GLY A 20 -8.38 -8.58 -3.07
N CYS A 21 -9.33 -9.34 -2.53
CA CYS A 21 -9.27 -10.79 -2.51
C CYS A 21 -10.27 -11.41 -3.48
N PHE A 22 -9.77 -12.39 -4.22
CA PHE A 22 -10.53 -13.32 -5.02
C PHE A 22 -10.85 -14.54 -4.17
N TYR A 23 -12.14 -14.77 -3.95
CA TYR A 23 -12.64 -15.91 -3.20
C TYR A 23 -13.14 -16.96 -4.19
N ALA A 24 -12.51 -18.14 -4.18
CA ALA A 24 -12.96 -19.33 -4.90
C ALA A 24 -13.34 -20.42 -3.88
N PRO A 25 -14.18 -21.40 -4.25
CA PRO A 25 -14.67 -22.43 -3.32
C PRO A 25 -13.58 -23.23 -2.59
N GLN A 26 -12.40 -23.33 -3.19
CA GLN A 26 -11.26 -24.10 -2.65
C GLN A 26 -10.05 -23.25 -2.28
N SER A 27 -10.08 -21.94 -2.54
CA SER A 27 -8.93 -21.07 -2.29
C SER A 27 -9.32 -19.62 -2.18
N VAL A 28 -8.68 -18.89 -1.28
CA VAL A 28 -8.73 -17.43 -1.26
C VAL A 28 -7.39 -16.92 -1.75
N TYR A 29 -7.41 -16.16 -2.85
CA TYR A 29 -6.24 -15.45 -3.33
C TYR A 29 -6.43 -13.96 -3.09
N CYS A 30 -5.76 -13.44 -2.07
CA CYS A 30 -5.67 -12.01 -1.89
C CYS A 30 -4.57 -11.47 -2.80
N GLY A 31 -4.95 -10.63 -3.78
CA GLY A 31 -3.97 -9.79 -4.45
C GLY A 31 -3.25 -8.98 -3.37
N ARG A 32 -1.93 -8.84 -3.48
CA ARG A 32 -1.14 -8.02 -2.54
C ARG A 32 -1.85 -6.67 -2.39
N LYS A 33 -2.42 -6.39 -1.22
CA LYS A 33 -2.90 -5.03 -0.94
C LYS A 33 -1.66 -4.15 -0.92
N TYR A 34 -1.51 -3.33 -1.95
CA TYR A 34 -0.48 -2.32 -1.99
C TYR A 34 -0.74 -1.37 -0.83
N LYS A 35 0.11 -1.44 0.19
CA LYS A 35 0.15 -0.47 1.27
C LYS A 35 0.72 0.82 0.69
N SER A 36 0.05 1.95 0.86
CA SER A 36 0.60 3.24 0.43
C SER A 36 1.92 3.50 1.15
N ASP A 37 2.77 4.38 0.60
CA ASP A 37 4.00 4.72 1.29
C ASP A 37 3.71 5.43 2.63
N PHE A 38 2.64 6.24 2.68
CA PHE A 38 2.14 6.84 3.92
C PHE A 38 1.77 5.81 4.99
N ASP A 39 1.05 4.75 4.59
CA ASP A 39 0.67 3.67 5.51
C ASP A 39 1.88 2.81 5.88
N SER A 40 2.88 2.72 5.01
CA SER A 40 4.11 1.95 5.25
C SER A 40 5.02 2.65 6.27
N TYR A 41 5.08 3.98 6.32
CA TYR A 41 5.84 4.68 7.35
C TYR A 41 5.10 4.72 8.70
N GLN A 42 5.75 4.14 9.72
CA GLN A 42 5.23 4.00 11.07
C GLN A 42 6.12 4.72 12.08
N LYS A 43 5.52 5.52 12.98
CA LYS A 43 6.17 6.19 14.10
C LYS A 43 5.19 6.30 15.25
N LYS A 44 5.59 5.87 16.45
CA LYS A 44 4.72 5.88 17.64
C LYS A 44 4.39 7.32 18.06
N GLY A 45 3.15 7.56 18.46
CA GLY A 45 2.70 8.84 19.02
C GLY A 45 2.59 9.99 18.02
N VAL A 46 2.50 9.71 16.72
CA VAL A 46 2.40 10.73 15.66
C VAL A 46 1.05 10.67 14.97
N THR A 47 0.44 11.83 14.76
CA THR A 47 -0.83 11.97 14.02
C THR A 47 -0.62 11.87 12.51
N ASP A 48 -1.67 11.52 11.79
CA ASP A 48 -1.64 11.50 10.32
C ASP A 48 -1.24 12.86 9.73
N GLU A 49 -1.74 13.95 10.30
CA GLU A 49 -1.41 15.33 9.87
C GLU A 49 0.08 15.63 10.03
N GLN A 50 0.67 15.28 11.18
CA GLN A 50 2.09 15.46 11.42
C GLN A 50 2.94 14.58 10.50
N LYS A 51 2.47 13.37 10.16
CA LYS A 51 3.11 12.52 9.17
C LYS A 51 3.12 13.16 7.79
N ILE A 52 2.01 13.76 7.35
CA ILE A 52 1.94 14.48 6.07
C ILE A 52 2.92 15.66 6.07
N ILE A 53 2.99 16.45 7.14
CA ILE A 53 3.95 17.56 7.28
C ILE A 53 5.38 17.06 7.15
N ASP A 54 5.72 15.95 7.82
CA ASP A 54 7.05 15.36 7.76
C ASP A 54 7.40 14.86 6.35
N MET A 55 6.44 14.21 5.67
CA MET A 55 6.64 13.73 4.30
C MET A 55 6.82 14.89 3.32
N LYS A 56 6.02 15.95 3.43
CA LYS A 56 6.19 17.20 2.65
C LYS A 56 7.55 17.82 2.89
N SER A 57 7.95 17.94 4.15
CA SER A 57 9.27 18.45 4.54
C SER A 57 10.41 17.62 3.94
N CYS A 58 10.26 16.30 3.84
CA CYS A 58 11.27 15.42 3.26
C CYS A 58 11.31 15.44 1.72
N LEU A 59 10.19 15.73 1.05
CA LEU A 59 10.15 15.91 -0.41
C LEU A 59 10.59 17.32 -0.82
N GLY A 60 10.35 18.33 0.00
CA GLY A 60 10.73 19.71 -0.27
C GLY A 60 10.17 20.19 -1.61
N LYS A 61 11.06 20.62 -2.52
CA LYS A 61 10.67 21.09 -3.88
C LYS A 61 9.99 20.02 -4.75
N TYR A 62 10.06 18.75 -4.37
CA TYR A 62 9.48 17.63 -5.10
C TYR A 62 8.09 17.20 -4.58
N ASP A 63 7.49 17.95 -3.63
CA ASP A 63 6.13 17.72 -3.11
C ASP A 63 5.03 17.96 -4.17
N ASN A 64 5.29 18.83 -5.15
CA ASN A 64 4.27 19.30 -6.08
C ASN A 64 3.52 18.14 -6.77
N ASN A 65 2.21 18.07 -6.53
CA ASN A 65 1.28 17.08 -7.08
C ASN A 65 1.58 15.63 -6.69
N ILE A 66 2.16 15.37 -5.51
CA ILE A 66 2.29 14.01 -4.97
C ILE A 66 1.03 13.66 -4.18
N ASP A 67 0.41 12.53 -4.52
CA ASP A 67 -0.65 11.93 -3.72
C ASP A 67 -0.05 11.02 -2.65
N TYR A 68 0.06 11.55 -1.43
CA TYR A 68 0.67 10.86 -0.30
C TYR A 68 -0.02 9.55 0.08
N ARG A 69 -1.32 9.42 -0.23
CA ARG A 69 -2.09 8.21 0.06
C ARG A 69 -1.91 7.13 -1.01
N LYS A 70 -1.08 7.38 -2.04
CA LYS A 70 -0.69 6.44 -3.09
C LYS A 70 0.77 6.01 -2.96
N TYR A 71 1.30 5.41 -4.02
CA TYR A 71 2.66 4.89 -4.09
C TYR A 71 3.62 5.99 -4.57
N ILE A 72 4.08 6.80 -3.63
CA ILE A 72 4.93 7.99 -3.85
C ILE A 72 6.22 7.59 -4.57
N PHE A 73 6.80 6.43 -4.26
CA PHE A 73 8.04 6.02 -4.91
C PHE A 73 7.89 5.86 -6.43
N HIS A 74 6.77 5.32 -6.91
CA HIS A 74 6.53 5.16 -8.35
C HIS A 74 6.41 6.52 -9.02
N ASP A 75 5.62 7.44 -8.46
CA ASP A 75 5.50 8.81 -8.96
C ASP A 75 6.86 9.52 -9.01
N LEU A 76 7.71 9.33 -8.00
CA LEU A 76 9.07 9.89 -7.97
C LEU A 76 9.97 9.28 -9.05
N TYR A 77 9.91 7.97 -9.25
CA TYR A 77 10.69 7.30 -10.30
C TYR A 77 10.26 7.72 -11.70
N GLU A 78 8.95 7.90 -11.94
CA GLU A 78 8.44 8.34 -13.24
C GLU A 78 8.78 9.79 -13.55
N ARG A 79 8.61 10.70 -12.57
CA ARG A 79 8.85 12.13 -12.77
C ARG A 79 10.33 12.50 -12.78
N TYR A 80 11.16 11.75 -12.04
CA TYR A 80 12.58 12.07 -11.83
C TYR A 80 13.47 10.83 -11.94
N PRO A 81 13.50 10.15 -13.10
CA PRO A 81 14.14 8.84 -13.27
C PRO A 81 15.65 8.83 -13.02
N ASN A 82 16.31 9.98 -13.18
CA ASN A 82 17.76 10.14 -13.01
C ASN A 82 18.15 10.73 -11.64
N GLU A 83 17.17 10.97 -10.76
CA GLU A 83 17.42 11.56 -9.45
C GLU A 83 17.15 10.54 -8.33
N ASN A 84 18.05 10.46 -7.37
CA ASN A 84 17.91 9.59 -6.19
C ASN A 84 16.89 10.14 -5.16
N ILE A 85 15.75 10.67 -5.60
CA ILE A 85 14.77 11.34 -4.72
C ILE A 85 14.11 10.34 -3.79
N ALA A 86 13.70 9.18 -4.30
CA ALA A 86 13.13 8.11 -3.48
C ALA A 86 14.08 7.73 -2.32
N HIS A 87 15.37 7.58 -2.61
CA HIS A 87 16.39 7.29 -1.59
C HIS A 87 16.55 8.45 -0.58
N LYS A 88 16.66 9.70 -1.06
CA LYS A 88 16.76 10.89 -0.21
C LYS A 88 15.54 11.04 0.71
N PHE A 89 14.35 10.80 0.18
CA PHE A 89 13.10 10.81 0.91
C PHE A 89 13.09 9.74 2.01
N SER A 90 13.43 8.49 1.69
CA SER A 90 13.53 7.40 2.67
C SER A 90 14.53 7.69 3.79
N MET A 91 15.70 8.25 3.45
CA MET A 91 16.70 8.65 4.44
C MET A 91 16.19 9.76 5.35
N CYS A 92 15.51 10.77 4.80
CA CYS A 92 14.90 11.84 5.58
C CYS A 92 13.82 11.33 6.54
N MET A 93 12.91 10.47 6.07
CA MET A 93 11.86 9.87 6.91
C MET A 93 12.47 9.02 8.04
N ARG A 94 13.52 8.26 7.75
CA ARG A 94 14.26 7.50 8.75
C ARG A 94 14.92 8.41 9.79
N ASN A 95 15.53 9.52 9.38
CA ASN A 95 16.14 10.49 10.29
C ASN A 95 15.11 11.18 11.19
N LYS A 96 13.87 11.35 10.72
CA LYS A 96 12.74 11.80 11.52
C LYS A 96 12.18 10.73 12.46
N GLY A 97 12.72 9.51 12.45
CA GLY A 97 12.35 8.41 13.35
C GLY A 97 11.22 7.53 12.84
N TYR A 98 10.87 7.59 11.56
CA TYR A 98 9.92 6.64 10.96
C TYR A 98 10.61 5.33 10.60
N ILE A 99 9.89 4.23 10.79
CA ILE A 99 10.26 2.90 10.33
C ILE A 99 9.39 2.57 9.13
N TYR A 100 10.01 2.17 8.01
CA TYR A 100 9.27 1.71 6.84
C TYR A 100 8.89 0.24 7.04
N ASP A 101 7.62 0.03 7.37
CA ASP A 101 7.04 -1.28 7.51
C ASP A 101 6.75 -1.88 6.13
N ARG A 102 7.67 -2.73 5.69
CA ARG A 102 7.55 -3.55 4.48
C ARG A 102 6.57 -4.72 4.63
N LEU A 103 5.83 -4.85 5.73
CA LEU A 103 4.86 -5.94 5.91
C LEU A 103 3.72 -5.83 4.88
N TYR A 104 3.99 -6.44 3.72
CA TYR A 104 2.97 -7.08 2.90
C TYR A 104 2.34 -8.16 3.78
N ARG A 105 1.09 -7.94 4.20
CA ARG A 105 0.21 -9.04 4.62
C ARG A 105 -0.64 -9.46 3.43
#